data_AF-A0A1W9I1K7-F1
#
_entry.id   AF-A0A1W9I1K7-F1
#
_cell.length_a   1.000
_cell.length_b   1.000
_cell.length_c   1.000
_cell.angle_alpha   90.00
_cell.angle_beta   90.00
_cell.angle_gamma   90.00
#
_symmetry.space_group_name_H-M   'P 1'
#
loop_
_entity.id
_entity.type
_entity.pdbx_description
1 polymer ?
#
loop_
_entity_poly.entity_id
_entity_poly.type
_entity_poly.pdbx_seq_one_letter_code
_entity_poly.pdbx_strand_id
1 'polypeptide(L)'
;MNISKLESLSAFSPGSKLWVVADQKNSRWAEIIDWELGFQLTRADQHKDPIAAKRLEEIVKACEMKVDTPKAQETSPLMVASTKYLPNTYTVKIPYSGEKQNWIKNVTNVWANLNFPPIRVFLPKGIEFEDFRKHWTRKDVAQDISVVLESSATR
;
A
#
# COMPACT_ATOMS: atom_id res chain seq x y z
N MET A 1 -3.57 -22.98 -0.02
CA MET A 1 -3.51 -21.53 -0.33
C MET A 1 -3.75 -21.35 -1.81
N ASN A 2 -4.71 -20.50 -2.20
CA ASN A 2 -5.01 -20.24 -3.60
C ASN A 2 -4.58 -18.80 -3.95
N ILE A 3 -3.49 -18.67 -4.71
CA ILE A 3 -3.13 -17.39 -5.32
C ILE A 3 -3.79 -17.37 -6.69
N SER A 4 -4.83 -16.56 -6.83
CA SER A 4 -5.56 -16.38 -8.08
C SER A 4 -4.99 -15.19 -8.84
N LYS A 5 -4.77 -15.36 -10.14
CA LYS A 5 -4.53 -14.25 -11.06
C LYS A 5 -5.87 -13.68 -11.50
N LEU A 6 -6.04 -12.37 -11.40
CA LEU A 6 -7.20 -11.65 -11.91
C LEU A 6 -6.83 -10.89 -13.19
N GLU A 7 -7.77 -10.91 -14.13
CA GLU A 7 -7.69 -10.11 -15.35
C GLU A 7 -8.08 -8.65 -15.07
N SER A 8 -7.63 -7.73 -15.92
CA SER A 8 -7.85 -6.28 -15.76
C SER A 8 -9.33 -5.91 -15.61
N LEU A 9 -10.24 -6.62 -16.29
CA LEU A 9 -11.69 -6.38 -16.21
C LEU A 9 -12.27 -6.73 -14.84
N SER A 10 -11.65 -7.68 -14.14
CA SER A 10 -12.07 -8.14 -12.80
C SER A 10 -11.29 -7.46 -11.67
N ALA A 11 -10.42 -6.51 -11.98
CA ALA A 11 -9.50 -5.87 -11.03
C ALA A 11 -10.21 -5.19 -9.86
N PHE A 12 -11.42 -4.66 -10.08
CA PHE A 12 -12.26 -4.01 -9.06
C PHE A 12 -13.39 -4.90 -8.55
N SER A 13 -13.38 -6.21 -8.84
CA SER A 13 -14.40 -7.12 -8.31
C SER A 13 -14.43 -7.11 -6.77
N PRO A 14 -15.58 -7.28 -6.11
CA PRO A 14 -15.60 -7.44 -4.66
C PRO A 14 -14.89 -8.74 -4.23
N GLY A 15 -14.49 -8.84 -2.96
CA GLY A 15 -13.97 -10.08 -2.37
C GLY A 15 -12.67 -9.95 -1.58
N SER A 16 -11.96 -8.83 -1.69
CA SER A 16 -10.73 -8.58 -0.92
C SER A 16 -10.91 -7.36 -0.01
N LYS A 17 -10.66 -7.52 1.29
CA LYS A 17 -10.77 -6.43 2.28
C LYS A 17 -9.60 -5.45 2.18
N LEU A 18 -8.41 -5.95 1.86
CA LEU A 18 -7.17 -5.19 1.76
C LEU A 18 -6.72 -5.14 0.31
N TRP A 19 -6.52 -3.94 -0.24
CA TRP A 19 -5.86 -3.76 -1.53
C TRP A 19 -4.48 -3.18 -1.32
N VAL A 20 -3.48 -3.71 -2.03
CA VAL A 20 -2.11 -3.23 -1.97
C VAL A 20 -1.65 -2.79 -3.34
N VAL A 21 -1.12 -1.58 -3.43
CA VAL A 21 -0.63 -0.95 -4.65
C VAL A 21 0.79 -0.43 -4.45
N ALA A 22 1.56 -0.35 -5.54
CA ALA A 22 2.81 0.39 -5.53
C ALA A 22 2.59 1.90 -5.64
N ASP A 23 3.66 2.70 -5.66
CA ASP A 23 3.57 4.12 -5.98
C ASP A 23 3.23 4.35 -7.47
N GLN A 24 2.66 5.53 -7.77
CA GLN A 24 2.14 5.88 -9.11
C GLN A 24 3.20 5.80 -10.22
N LYS A 25 4.46 6.13 -9.92
CA LYS A 25 5.54 6.05 -10.92
C LYS A 25 5.72 4.61 -11.42
N ASN A 26 5.51 3.66 -10.51
CA ASN A 26 5.73 2.25 -10.72
C ASN A 26 4.46 1.45 -10.99
N SER A 27 3.26 2.01 -10.84
CA SER A 27 2.01 1.32 -11.17
C SER A 27 0.91 2.27 -11.65
N ARG A 28 0.36 1.97 -12.82
CA ARG A 28 -0.83 2.62 -13.37
C ARG A 28 -2.08 2.30 -12.56
N TRP A 29 -2.15 1.11 -11.95
CA TRP A 29 -3.25 0.81 -11.05
C TRP A 29 -3.29 1.75 -9.86
N ALA A 30 -2.14 2.21 -9.37
CA ALA A 30 -2.09 3.21 -8.31
C ALA A 30 -2.69 4.55 -8.74
N GLU A 31 -2.50 4.97 -10.00
CA GLU A 31 -3.15 6.18 -10.55
C GLU A 31 -4.67 6.02 -10.64
N ILE A 32 -5.14 4.89 -11.18
CA ILE A 32 -6.58 4.62 -11.34
C ILE A 32 -7.25 4.51 -9.96
N ILE A 33 -6.66 3.75 -9.04
CA ILE A 33 -7.19 3.56 -7.69
C ILE A 33 -7.20 4.88 -6.93
N ASP A 34 -6.16 5.71 -7.07
CA ASP A 34 -6.14 7.01 -6.40
C ASP A 34 -7.19 7.96 -6.97
N TRP A 35 -7.42 7.93 -8.29
CA TRP A 35 -8.51 8.67 -8.92
C TRP A 35 -9.87 8.28 -8.30
N GLU A 36 -10.16 6.98 -8.20
CA GLU A 36 -11.40 6.49 -7.57
C GLU A 36 -11.51 6.88 -6.09
N LEU A 37 -10.40 6.97 -5.38
CA LEU A 37 -10.36 7.45 -3.99
C LEU A 37 -10.44 8.97 -3.86
N GLY A 38 -10.57 9.72 -4.95
CA GLY A 38 -10.59 11.19 -4.93
C GLY A 38 -9.24 11.79 -4.54
N PHE A 39 -8.15 11.17 -5.01
CA PHE A 39 -6.76 11.58 -4.79
C PHE A 39 -6.27 11.53 -3.34
N GLN A 40 -6.89 10.67 -2.52
CA GLN A 40 -6.53 10.55 -1.11
C GLN A 40 -5.09 10.02 -0.91
N LEU A 41 -4.62 9.09 -1.74
CA LEU A 41 -3.25 8.57 -1.64
C LEU A 41 -2.23 9.64 -2.00
N THR A 42 -2.47 10.43 -3.06
CA THR A 42 -1.58 11.54 -3.44
C THR A 42 -1.54 12.62 -2.38
N ARG A 43 -2.70 13.04 -1.85
CA ARG A 43 -2.76 14.07 -0.80
C ARG A 43 -2.05 13.63 0.47
N ALA A 44 -2.24 12.37 0.86
CA ALA A 44 -1.60 11.81 2.03
C ALA A 44 -0.09 11.64 1.84
N ASP A 45 0.39 11.36 0.62
CA ASP A 45 1.82 11.30 0.30
C ASP A 45 2.54 12.64 0.41
N GLN A 46 1.83 13.73 0.09
CA GLN A 46 2.37 15.08 0.15
C GLN A 46 2.29 15.69 1.56
N HIS A 47 1.72 14.95 2.52
CA HIS A 47 1.65 15.41 3.89
C HIS A 47 3.05 15.59 4.46
N LYS A 48 3.39 16.82 4.83
CA LYS A 48 4.63 17.12 5.54
C LYS A 48 4.34 17.14 7.03
N ASP A 49 5.24 16.55 7.80
CA ASP A 49 5.16 16.62 9.26
C ASP A 49 5.11 18.09 9.70
N PRO A 50 4.17 18.45 10.60
CA PRO A 50 4.06 19.82 11.07
C PRO A 50 5.36 20.19 11.79
N ILE A 51 6.01 21.26 11.32
CA ILE A 51 7.15 21.84 12.01
C ILE A 51 6.62 22.51 13.26
N ALA A 52 7.08 22.06 14.43
CA ALA A 52 6.69 22.66 15.70
C ALA A 52 7.04 24.16 15.70
N ALA A 53 6.13 25.00 16.22
CA ALA A 53 6.42 26.42 16.36
C ALA A 53 7.59 26.60 17.34
N LYS A 54 8.55 27.48 17.01
CA LYS A 54 9.75 27.74 17.84
C LYS A 54 9.44 27.96 19.32
N ARG A 55 8.37 28.70 19.62
CA ARG A 55 7.92 28.96 20.99
C ARG A 55 7.53 27.69 21.75
N LEU A 56 6.96 26.72 21.04
CA LEU A 56 6.57 25.42 21.59
C LEU A 56 7.81 24.56 21.88
N GLU A 57 8.82 24.61 21.00
CA GLU A 57 10.13 23.98 21.23
C GLU A 57 10.85 24.57 22.44
N GLU A 58 10.80 25.90 22.61
CA GLU A 58 11.38 26.61 23.76
C GLU A 58 10.70 26.21 25.08
N ILE A 59 9.36 26.14 25.10
CA ILE A 59 8.60 25.70 26.29
C ILE A 59 8.91 24.24 26.62
N VAL A 60 8.93 23.35 25.63
CA VAL A 60 9.25 21.93 25.81
C VAL A 60 10.65 21.76 26.40
N LYS A 61 11.63 22.53 25.90
CA LYS A 61 13.00 22.55 26.41
C LYS A 61 13.07 23.11 27.83
N ALA A 62 12.33 24.16 28.14
CA ALA A 62 12.28 24.77 29.47
C ALA A 62 11.61 23.86 30.52
N CYS A 63 10.64 23.05 30.10
CA CYS A 63 9.95 22.10 30.97
C CYS A 63 10.65 20.73 31.05
N GLU A 64 11.83 20.56 30.44
CA GLU A 64 12.56 19.28 30.34
C GLU A 64 11.69 18.11 29.82
N MET A 65 10.65 18.42 29.05
CA MET A 65 9.72 17.43 28.53
C MET A 65 10.29 16.78 27.27
N LYS A 66 10.23 15.45 27.19
CA LYS A 66 10.48 14.74 25.94
C LYS A 66 9.16 14.65 25.17
N VAL A 67 9.08 15.38 24.06
CA VAL A 67 7.98 15.22 23.11
C VAL A 67 8.47 14.34 21.97
N ASP A 68 8.07 13.07 22.00
CA ASP A 68 8.27 12.18 20.87
C ASP A 68 7.28 12.59 19.77
N THR A 69 7.77 13.35 18.79
CA THR A 69 7.04 13.58 17.54
C THR A 69 7.38 12.42 16.60
N PRO A 70 6.46 11.47 16.37
CA PRO A 70 6.72 10.40 15.41
C PRO A 70 6.90 11.06 14.04
N LYS A 71 8.10 10.95 13.49
CA LYS A 71 8.39 11.40 12.13
C LYS A 71 7.95 10.32 11.17
N ALA A 72 7.13 10.66 10.19
CA ALA A 72 6.80 9.75 9.11
C ALA A 72 8.07 9.56 8.26
N GLN A 73 8.53 8.33 8.09
CA GLN A 73 9.58 8.05 7.12
C GLN A 73 8.96 8.10 5.72
N GLU A 74 9.62 8.76 4.75
CA GLU A 74 9.15 8.86 3.36
C GLU A 74 8.90 7.48 2.70
N THR A 75 9.56 6.43 3.20
CA THR A 75 9.43 5.06 2.70
C THR A 75 8.35 4.22 3.41
N SER A 76 7.58 4.83 4.31
CA SER A 76 6.56 4.12 5.09
C SER A 76 5.37 3.72 4.21
N PRO A 77 4.79 2.52 4.41
CA PRO A 77 3.50 2.18 3.82
C PRO A 77 2.41 3.17 4.25
N LEU A 78 1.58 3.57 3.30
CA LEU A 78 0.49 4.53 3.52
C LEU A 78 -0.86 3.81 3.38
N MET A 79 -1.70 3.88 4.40
CA MET A 79 -3.01 3.21 4.43
C MET A 79 -4.14 4.24 4.42
N VAL A 80 -5.15 4.00 3.58
CA VAL A 80 -6.36 4.83 3.49
C VAL A 80 -7.59 3.92 3.56
N ALA A 81 -8.62 4.38 4.28
CA ALA A 81 -9.92 3.71 4.30
C ALA A 81 -10.65 3.93 2.97
N SER A 82 -11.05 2.84 2.32
CA SER A 82 -11.54 2.87 0.93
C SER A 82 -13.00 2.43 0.77
N THR A 83 -13.66 2.01 1.86
CA THR A 83 -15.00 1.38 1.87
C THR A 83 -16.11 2.17 1.19
N LYS A 84 -15.96 3.50 1.08
CA LYS A 84 -16.97 4.37 0.45
C LYS A 84 -16.85 4.43 -1.08
N TYR A 85 -15.65 4.22 -1.61
CA TYR A 85 -15.31 4.49 -3.01
C TYR A 85 -14.96 3.21 -3.79
N LEU A 86 -14.40 2.22 -3.09
CA LEU A 86 -13.96 0.97 -3.68
C LEU A 86 -14.55 -0.21 -2.90
N PRO A 87 -14.71 -1.39 -3.53
CA PRO A 87 -15.24 -2.59 -2.89
C PRO A 87 -14.19 -3.31 -2.01
N ASN A 88 -13.47 -2.55 -1.19
CA ASN A 88 -12.53 -3.01 -0.18
C ASN A 88 -12.62 -2.11 1.06
N THR A 89 -12.06 -2.55 2.18
CA THR A 89 -12.06 -1.77 3.42
C THR A 89 -10.88 -0.80 3.48
N TYR A 90 -9.70 -1.28 3.06
CA TYR A 90 -8.47 -0.50 3.12
C TYR A 90 -7.65 -0.65 1.84
N THR A 91 -7.10 0.46 1.38
CA THR A 91 -6.07 0.49 0.33
C THR A 91 -4.75 0.92 0.94
N VAL A 92 -3.71 0.13 0.74
CA VAL A 92 -2.35 0.40 1.20
C VAL A 92 -1.44 0.63 0.00
N LYS A 93 -0.74 1.76 0.01
CA LYS A 93 0.34 2.07 -0.91
C LYS A 93 1.67 1.71 -0.28
N ILE A 94 2.46 0.89 -0.97
CA ILE A 94 3.82 0.52 -0.55
C ILE A 94 4.82 1.01 -1.61
N PRO A 95 5.74 1.93 -1.25
CA PRO A 95 6.74 2.44 -2.20
C PRO A 95 7.56 1.32 -2.84
N TYR A 96 7.77 1.39 -4.16
CA TYR A 96 8.59 0.44 -4.90
C TYR A 96 9.96 1.03 -5.25
N SER A 97 11.02 0.45 -4.71
CA SER A 97 12.42 0.87 -4.96
C SER A 97 13.08 0.19 -6.16
N GLY A 98 12.35 -0.65 -6.91
CA GLY A 98 12.90 -1.45 -8.02
C GLY A 98 13.31 -2.88 -7.62
N GLU A 99 13.44 -3.18 -6.33
CA GLU A 99 13.76 -4.52 -5.85
C GLU A 99 12.49 -5.36 -5.60
N LYS A 100 12.17 -6.25 -6.55
CA LYS A 100 10.96 -7.10 -6.51
C LYS A 100 10.80 -7.86 -5.18
N GLN A 101 11.87 -8.50 -4.72
CA GLN A 101 11.83 -9.36 -3.53
C GLN A 101 11.54 -8.57 -2.26
N ASN A 102 12.16 -7.39 -2.13
CA ASN A 102 11.99 -6.54 -0.97
C ASN A 102 10.56 -6.00 -0.89
N TRP A 103 10.01 -5.58 -2.04
CA TRP A 103 8.62 -5.13 -2.11
C TRP A 103 7.62 -6.21 -1.72
N ILE A 104 7.77 -7.44 -2.25
CA ILE A 104 6.89 -8.57 -1.90
C ILE A 104 6.97 -8.92 -0.41
N LYS A 105 8.17 -8.85 0.18
CA LYS A 105 8.35 -9.00 1.64
C LYS A 105 7.62 -7.91 2.41
N ASN A 106 7.71 -6.66 1.98
CA ASN A 106 6.99 -5.54 2.61
C ASN A 106 5.47 -5.71 2.52
N VAL A 107 4.94 -6.14 1.37
CA VAL A 107 3.52 -6.52 1.21
C VAL A 107 3.14 -7.60 2.22
N THR A 108 3.96 -8.65 2.35
CA THR A 108 3.71 -9.75 3.28
C THR A 108 3.75 -9.29 4.74
N ASN A 109 4.67 -8.39 5.09
CA ASN A 109 4.79 -7.83 6.45
C ASN A 109 3.58 -6.97 6.81
N VAL A 110 3.15 -6.08 5.92
CA VAL A 110 1.92 -5.28 6.10
C VAL A 110 0.72 -6.19 6.27
N TRP A 111 0.61 -7.23 5.43
CA TRP A 111 -0.48 -8.19 5.49
C TRP A 111 -0.51 -8.97 6.82
N ALA A 112 0.66 -9.40 7.30
CA ALA A 112 0.81 -10.08 8.59
C ALA A 112 0.43 -9.17 9.77
N ASN A 113 0.86 -7.91 9.75
CA ASN A 113 0.52 -6.93 10.78
C ASN A 113 -0.97 -6.62 10.86
N LEU A 114 -1.72 -6.88 9.79
CA LEU A 114 -3.17 -6.71 9.72
C LEU A 114 -3.95 -8.00 10.04
N ASN A 115 -3.29 -9.04 10.55
CA ASN A 115 -3.88 -10.36 10.82
C ASN A 115 -4.44 -11.07 9.58
N PHE A 116 -3.73 -10.96 8.46
CA PHE A 116 -4.00 -11.73 7.24
C PHE A 116 -5.43 -11.59 6.66
N PRO A 117 -5.95 -10.38 6.40
CA PRO A 117 -7.25 -10.22 5.75
C PRO A 117 -7.21 -10.70 4.29
N PRO A 118 -8.34 -11.05 3.65
CA PRO A 118 -8.38 -11.31 2.21
C PRO A 118 -7.76 -10.15 1.44
N ILE A 119 -6.74 -10.44 0.62
CA ILE A 119 -5.85 -9.42 0.03
C ILE A 119 -5.89 -9.47 -1.49
N ARG A 120 -5.92 -8.28 -2.09
CA ARG A 120 -5.67 -8.07 -3.51
C ARG A 120 -4.39 -7.27 -3.70
N VAL A 121 -3.46 -7.79 -4.48
CA VAL A 121 -2.20 -7.14 -4.77
C VAL A 121 -2.17 -6.70 -6.24
N PHE A 122 -2.02 -5.40 -6.47
CA PHE A 122 -1.79 -4.83 -7.79
C PHE A 122 -0.28 -4.72 -7.98
N LEU A 123 0.26 -5.50 -8.91
CA LEU A 123 1.71 -5.58 -9.10
C LEU A 123 2.25 -4.31 -9.78
N PRO A 124 3.43 -3.80 -9.37
CA PRO A 124 4.12 -2.75 -10.10
C PRO A 124 4.65 -3.25 -11.44
N LYS A 125 4.97 -2.30 -12.32
CA LYS A 125 5.65 -2.51 -13.60
C LYS A 125 6.88 -3.39 -13.42
N GLY A 126 6.97 -4.45 -14.22
CA GLY A 126 8.11 -5.35 -14.25
C GLY A 126 8.09 -6.48 -13.20
N ILE A 127 7.06 -6.58 -12.35
CA ILE A 127 6.83 -7.78 -11.53
C ILE A 127 5.80 -8.68 -12.21
N GLU A 128 6.25 -9.88 -12.58
CA GLU A 128 5.38 -10.91 -13.15
C GLU A 128 4.68 -11.73 -12.06
N PHE A 129 3.57 -12.37 -12.43
CA PHE A 129 2.83 -13.24 -11.50
C PHE A 129 3.69 -14.38 -10.94
N GLU A 130 4.54 -14.99 -11.77
CA GLU A 130 5.43 -16.07 -11.34
C GLU A 130 6.50 -15.59 -10.36
N ASP A 131 7.05 -14.40 -10.58
CA ASP A 131 7.98 -13.76 -9.64
C ASP A 131 7.29 -13.54 -8.29
N PHE A 132 6.06 -13.04 -8.30
CA PHE A 132 5.27 -12.85 -7.09
C PHE A 132 5.04 -14.17 -6.35
N ARG A 133 4.55 -15.19 -7.06
CA ARG A 133 4.25 -16.51 -6.49
C ARG A 133 5.50 -17.20 -5.92
N LYS A 134 6.66 -17.02 -6.55
CA LYS A 134 7.93 -17.58 -6.09
C LYS A 134 8.42 -16.95 -4.78
N HIS A 135 8.28 -15.64 -4.64
CA HIS A 135 8.80 -14.90 -3.47
C HIS A 135 7.78 -14.72 -2.34
N TRP A 136 6.53 -15.12 -2.56
CA TRP A 136 5.51 -15.13 -1.52
C TRP A 136 5.82 -16.19 -0.45
N THR A 137 6.15 -15.75 0.76
CA THR A 137 6.73 -16.61 1.82
C THR A 137 5.69 -17.31 2.69
N ARG A 138 4.50 -16.73 2.84
CA ARG A 138 3.44 -17.24 3.74
C ARG A 138 2.49 -18.17 3.00
N LYS A 139 2.83 -19.47 2.94
CA LYS A 139 2.00 -20.53 2.33
C LYS A 139 1.08 -21.26 3.32
N ASP A 140 1.30 -21.02 4.60
CA ASP A 140 0.66 -21.60 5.77
C ASP A 140 -0.73 -21.00 6.06
N VAL A 141 -1.02 -19.82 5.52
CA VAL A 141 -2.26 -19.09 5.79
C VAL A 141 -3.33 -19.45 4.75
N ALA A 142 -4.48 -19.95 5.21
CA ALA A 142 -5.64 -20.26 4.38
C ALA A 142 -6.50 -19.02 4.13
N GLN A 143 -5.97 -18.07 3.34
CA GLN A 143 -6.68 -16.87 2.93
C GLN A 143 -6.60 -16.71 1.41
N ASP A 144 -7.64 -16.09 0.85
CA ASP A 144 -7.72 -15.82 -0.58
C ASP A 144 -6.81 -14.65 -0.94
N ILE A 145 -5.86 -14.93 -1.85
CA ILE A 145 -4.94 -13.95 -2.39
C ILE A 145 -5.29 -13.80 -3.87
N SER A 146 -5.61 -12.57 -4.26
CA SER A 146 -5.83 -12.22 -5.65
C SER A 146 -4.72 -11.29 -6.13
N VAL A 147 -4.20 -11.52 -7.32
CA VAL A 147 -3.12 -10.73 -7.91
C VAL A 147 -3.57 -10.16 -9.23
N VAL A 148 -3.45 -8.85 -9.39
CA VAL A 148 -3.75 -8.13 -10.63
C VAL A 148 -2.44 -7.73 -11.27
N LEU A 149 -2.25 -8.16 -12.53
CA LEU A 149 -1.08 -7.75 -13.32
C LEU A 149 -1.17 -6.28 -13.70
N GLU A 150 -0.02 -5.65 -13.90
CA GLU A 150 0.04 -4.29 -14.42
C GLU A 150 -0.65 -4.20 -15.79
N SER A 151 -1.50 -3.19 -15.97
CA SER A 151 -2.25 -3.02 -17.22
C SER A 151 -1.34 -2.51 -18.34
N SER A 152 -1.14 -3.34 -19.38
CA SER A 152 -0.43 -3.00 -20.61
C SER A 152 -1.27 -2.20 -21.62
N ALA A 153 -2.49 -1.77 -21.26
CA ALA A 153 -3.42 -1.17 -22.21
C ALA A 153 -3.04 0.27 -22.58
N THR A 154 -2.23 0.43 -23.63
CA THR A 154 -2.15 1.66 -24.44
C THR A 154 -3.56 2.21 -24.65
N ARG A 155 -3.79 3.46 -24.23
CA ARG A 155 -4.90 4.25 -24.77
C ARG A 155 -4.55 4.65 -26.18
#